data_AF-A0A816EGY0-F1
#
_entry.id   AF-A0A816EGY0-F1
#
_cell.length_a   1.000
_cell.length_b   1.000
_cell.length_c   1.000
_cell.angle_alpha   90.00
_cell.angle_beta   90.00
_cell.angle_gamma   90.00
#
_symmetry.space_group_name_H-M   'P 1'
#
loop_
_entity.id
_entity.type
_entity.pdbx_description
1 polymer ?
#
loop_
_entity_poly.entity_id
_entity_poly.type
_entity_poly.pdbx_seq_one_letter_code
_entity_poly.pdbx_strand_id
1 'polypeptide(L)'
;MFCYPIFHVLFLQLLLTVPSIHTICVSGGDETVINALLINGGPNTIVSLCANAVFNLKNPVIFTAYNQELSTDGYPRDATRATLIVTGANQTAAIIGNCNQCSGLKLRNIQVNGNRPVLGLLKGSGNIEIGGATNNQLVEYVHSYEPRGWSCLHITESGLNRCQNATIINNDIGPAGHPNGEYADGISMACTRSLVADNVITDVTDGAIVVFGAPFTTVRNNSIIAKTRTLLGAINMVDYDPYEGDYTGVTVMQNTIQAQSAFIKTAIAIGPAVWGADAVRYNRNGVVHSNTIEGEHMGYGIIVSGTLNFTVLDNNSTAQYSGAFTSSCYTPNNAPPMAFLKSKRADGQLQSDFILGRAQYIICIEPGVSGTYTYQPGQLELYSNQQIDLQNATFTLLNDGNLVLYQAGMVKWSSDTCCTDCTNRQCRLTFNSIGQLVLYKRTEILALWPPAYTGNLGDSSVRISNASTYLTFSDGNNSIIWASSYDFYPSFRLTNNSFVRQMTNNTFLYLALLNNGNLAIYLNAIGTGPLLWSTSLSGKTCNNGCFLSFQGDGNIVIHGDQGVLWATGTNPSGTKLMFNTIVPYLQVYNSSNDVIWYSK
;
A
#
# COMPACT_ATOMS: atom_id res chain seq x y z
N MET A 1 40.40 61.28 -50.55
CA MET A 1 41.16 60.03 -50.72
C MET A 1 42.12 59.94 -49.55
N PHE A 2 41.84 59.04 -48.61
CA PHE A 2 42.53 58.88 -47.33
C PHE A 2 43.87 58.15 -47.51
N CYS A 3 44.89 58.55 -46.75
CA CYS A 3 45.89 57.61 -46.24
C CYS A 3 46.54 58.17 -44.97
N TYR A 4 46.26 57.53 -43.83
CA TYR A 4 46.88 57.75 -42.51
C TYR A 4 48.11 56.84 -42.35
N PRO A 5 49.15 57.22 -41.58
CA PRO A 5 50.08 56.26 -41.01
C PRO A 5 49.65 55.87 -39.58
N ILE A 6 49.73 54.58 -39.29
CA ILE A 6 49.40 53.94 -38.02
C ILE A 6 50.62 54.00 -37.10
N PHE A 7 50.46 54.56 -35.90
CA PHE A 7 51.37 54.38 -34.77
C PHE A 7 50.95 53.15 -33.97
N HIS A 8 51.86 52.19 -33.77
CA HIS A 8 51.67 51.10 -32.81
C HIS A 8 52.15 51.54 -31.42
N VAL A 9 51.20 51.64 -30.48
CA VAL A 9 51.47 51.79 -29.05
C VAL A 9 51.42 50.38 -28.43
N LEU A 10 52.55 49.90 -27.91
CA LEU A 10 52.60 48.69 -27.09
C LEU A 10 51.95 48.99 -25.72
N PHE A 11 50.80 48.39 -25.46
CA PHE A 11 50.21 48.33 -24.11
C PHE A 11 50.78 47.11 -23.38
N LEU A 12 51.65 47.34 -22.40
CA LEU A 12 52.13 46.32 -21.48
C LEU A 12 51.04 46.06 -20.43
N GLN A 13 50.24 45.01 -20.59
CA GLN A 13 49.29 44.57 -19.55
C GLN A 13 50.05 43.89 -18.42
N LEU A 14 50.11 44.57 -17.28
CA LEU A 14 50.56 44.01 -16.00
C LEU A 14 49.51 42.97 -15.55
N LEU A 15 49.81 41.68 -15.73
CA LEU A 15 49.04 40.59 -15.10
C LEU A 15 49.28 40.62 -13.59
N LEU A 16 48.39 41.30 -12.87
CA LEU A 16 48.23 41.08 -11.44
C LEU A 16 47.61 39.69 -11.24
N THR A 17 48.46 38.70 -10.94
CA THR A 17 48.01 37.42 -10.39
C THR A 17 47.41 37.69 -9.02
N VAL A 18 46.09 37.86 -8.96
CA VAL A 18 45.35 37.79 -7.70
C VAL A 18 45.51 36.35 -7.19
N PRO A 19 46.08 36.11 -6.00
CA PRO A 19 46.10 34.77 -5.45
C PRO A 19 44.66 34.32 -5.29
N SER A 20 44.29 33.18 -5.89
CA SER A 20 43.07 32.48 -5.52
C SER A 20 43.19 32.16 -4.03
N ILE A 21 42.49 32.91 -3.18
CA ILE A 21 42.30 32.52 -1.78
C ILE A 21 41.54 31.20 -1.85
N HIS A 22 42.26 30.08 -1.76
CA HIS A 22 41.64 28.81 -1.45
C HIS A 22 41.00 29.01 -0.08
N THR A 23 39.67 29.08 -0.04
CA THR A 23 38.93 28.84 1.20
C THR A 23 39.37 27.48 1.70
N ILE A 24 40.13 27.46 2.80
CA ILE A 24 40.62 26.23 3.41
C ILE A 24 39.38 25.42 3.81
N CYS A 25 39.18 24.28 3.16
CA CYS A 25 38.14 23.35 3.54
C CYS A 25 38.41 22.75 4.92
N VAL A 26 37.37 22.38 5.65
CA VAL A 26 37.50 21.71 6.95
C VAL A 26 37.89 20.25 6.72
N SER A 27 39.07 19.83 7.17
CA SER A 27 39.63 18.51 6.87
C SER A 27 39.10 17.36 7.74
N GLY A 28 38.35 17.67 8.79
CA GLY A 28 37.71 16.71 9.69
C GLY A 28 37.30 17.35 11.01
N GLY A 29 36.68 16.56 11.89
CA GLY A 29 36.26 17.03 13.22
C GLY A 29 34.90 16.46 13.62
N ASP A 30 34.09 17.31 14.26
CA ASP A 30 32.73 17.02 14.68
C ASP A 30 31.83 18.23 14.41
N GLU A 31 30.60 18.21 14.92
CA GLU A 31 29.64 19.31 14.76
C GLU A 31 30.13 20.62 15.37
N THR A 32 31.02 20.60 16.38
CA THR A 32 31.40 21.82 17.11
C THR A 32 32.15 22.80 16.21
N VAL A 33 33.01 22.28 15.34
CA VAL A 33 33.77 23.07 14.35
C VAL A 33 32.82 23.65 13.30
N ILE A 34 31.92 22.82 12.75
CA ILE A 34 30.95 23.23 11.73
C ILE A 34 29.99 24.29 12.30
N ASN A 35 29.44 24.04 13.48
CA ASN A 35 28.51 24.94 14.15
C ASN A 35 29.17 26.27 14.51
N ALA A 36 30.43 26.26 14.97
CA ALA A 36 31.17 27.49 15.22
C ALA A 36 31.32 28.34 13.94
N LEU A 37 31.60 27.71 12.79
CA LEU A 37 31.69 28.43 11.51
C LEU A 37 30.33 28.99 11.06
N LEU A 38 29.26 28.22 11.17
CA LEU A 38 27.91 28.69 10.85
C LEU A 38 27.49 29.85 11.76
N ILE A 39 27.65 29.72 13.08
CA ILE A 39 27.27 30.75 14.06
C ILE A 39 28.08 32.04 13.85
N ASN A 40 29.40 31.93 13.72
CA ASN A 40 30.28 33.09 13.64
C ASN A 40 30.22 33.78 12.27
N GLY A 41 30.04 33.01 11.19
CA GLY A 41 29.95 33.56 9.85
C GLY A 41 28.59 34.22 9.57
N GLY A 42 27.51 33.73 10.18
CA GLY A 42 26.17 34.29 10.01
C GLY A 42 25.61 34.13 8.58
N PRO A 43 24.79 35.08 8.08
CA PRO A 43 24.16 34.99 6.77
C PRO A 43 25.16 34.85 5.61
N ASN A 44 24.80 34.01 4.61
CA ASN A 44 25.60 33.72 3.40
C ASN A 44 26.92 32.97 3.66
N THR A 45 27.12 32.42 4.87
CA THR A 45 28.31 31.62 5.17
C THR A 45 28.30 30.32 4.39
N ILE A 46 29.41 30.01 3.75
CA ILE A 46 29.68 28.71 3.14
C ILE A 46 30.68 27.98 4.03
N VAL A 47 30.26 26.84 4.59
CA VAL A 47 31.16 25.91 5.28
C VAL A 47 31.55 24.83 4.29
N SER A 48 32.76 24.95 3.73
CA SER A 48 33.35 23.99 2.80
C SER A 48 34.10 22.88 3.57
N LEU A 49 33.75 21.61 3.34
CA LEU A 49 34.35 20.42 3.94
C LEU A 49 35.31 19.77 2.94
N CYS A 50 36.46 19.25 3.36
CA CYS A 50 37.37 18.62 2.41
C CYS A 50 36.81 17.31 1.86
N ALA A 51 37.13 16.97 0.62
CA ALA A 51 36.79 15.67 0.04
C ALA A 51 37.34 14.52 0.92
N ASN A 52 36.56 13.46 1.09
CA ASN A 52 36.82 12.32 1.96
C ASN A 52 36.94 12.65 3.47
N ALA A 53 36.70 13.89 3.90
CA ALA A 53 36.70 14.22 5.31
C ALA A 53 35.53 13.53 6.03
N VAL A 54 35.78 13.06 7.25
CA VAL A 54 34.78 12.40 8.10
C VAL A 54 34.57 13.24 9.35
N PHE A 55 33.29 13.48 9.69
CA PHE A 55 32.87 14.22 10.86
C PHE A 55 32.01 13.35 11.76
N ASN A 56 32.50 13.04 12.96
CA ASN A 56 31.79 12.21 13.93
C ASN A 56 30.95 13.10 14.84
N LEU A 57 29.65 13.14 14.58
CA LEU A 57 28.72 14.05 15.24
C LEU A 57 28.25 13.46 16.57
N LYS A 58 28.36 14.20 17.66
CA LYS A 58 27.72 13.87 18.95
C LYS A 58 26.44 14.68 19.19
N ASN A 59 26.29 15.77 18.45
CA ASN A 59 25.10 16.61 18.36
C ASN A 59 24.88 17.01 16.90
N PRO A 60 23.69 17.53 16.53
CA PRO A 60 23.42 17.94 15.15
C PRO A 60 24.29 19.13 14.71
N VAL A 61 24.54 19.20 13.40
CA VAL A 61 24.92 20.46 12.74
C VAL A 61 23.68 21.35 12.68
N ILE A 62 23.79 22.57 13.21
CA ILE A 62 22.67 23.51 13.37
C ILE A 62 22.92 24.74 12.48
N PHE A 63 22.04 24.92 11.50
CA PHE A 63 21.98 26.16 10.74
C PHE A 63 21.28 27.26 11.55
N THR A 64 21.73 28.49 11.38
CA THR A 64 21.33 29.62 12.24
C THR A 64 20.99 30.89 11.48
N ALA A 65 21.30 30.97 10.17
CA ALA A 65 21.13 32.20 9.41
C ALA A 65 20.80 31.96 7.93
N TYR A 66 20.38 33.05 7.27
CA TYR A 66 19.93 33.04 5.87
C TYR A 66 21.04 32.62 4.92
N ASN A 67 20.68 31.88 3.87
CA ASN A 67 21.57 31.53 2.75
C ASN A 67 22.86 30.79 3.15
N GLN A 68 22.89 30.18 4.32
CA GLN A 68 24.03 29.36 4.75
C GLN A 68 24.12 28.09 3.90
N GLU A 69 25.35 27.67 3.63
CA GLU A 69 25.65 26.47 2.85
C GLU A 69 26.60 25.55 3.64
N LEU A 70 26.29 24.25 3.61
CA LEU A 70 27.22 23.20 3.98
C LEU A 70 27.48 22.35 2.73
N SER A 71 28.75 22.29 2.31
CA SER A 71 29.12 21.60 1.09
C SER A 71 30.51 20.98 1.16
N THR A 72 30.78 20.00 0.30
CA THR A 72 32.15 19.49 0.10
C THR A 72 32.87 20.36 -0.93
N ASP A 73 34.13 20.69 -0.66
CA ASP A 73 35.02 21.43 -1.54
C ASP A 73 35.11 20.74 -2.91
N GLY A 74 34.96 21.53 -3.97
CA GLY A 74 34.92 21.02 -5.35
C GLY A 74 33.62 20.33 -5.77
N TYR A 75 32.62 20.22 -4.89
CA TYR A 75 31.30 19.62 -5.17
C TYR A 75 31.36 18.23 -5.86
N PRO A 76 32.09 17.25 -5.30
CA PRO A 76 32.11 15.89 -5.83
C PRO A 76 30.71 15.25 -5.82
N ARG A 77 30.43 14.39 -6.78
CA ARG A 77 29.14 13.68 -6.93
C ARG A 77 29.23 12.19 -6.60
N ASP A 78 30.42 11.70 -6.31
CA ASP A 78 30.71 10.30 -6.03
C ASP A 78 30.93 10.08 -4.52
N ALA A 79 31.62 9.00 -4.16
CA ALA A 79 31.90 8.65 -2.78
C ALA A 79 32.91 9.59 -2.08
N THR A 80 33.57 10.52 -2.79
CA THR A 80 34.55 11.44 -2.18
C THR A 80 33.90 12.65 -1.50
N ARG A 81 32.58 12.76 -1.52
CA ARG A 81 31.81 13.71 -0.70
C ARG A 81 32.18 13.56 0.79
N ALA A 82 32.35 14.66 1.51
CA ALA A 82 32.57 14.63 2.96
C ALA A 82 31.40 13.93 3.68
N THR A 83 31.70 13.15 4.73
CA THR A 83 30.72 12.34 5.44
C THR A 83 30.48 12.85 6.85
N LEU A 84 29.22 13.14 7.16
CA LEU A 84 28.74 13.38 8.51
C LEU A 84 28.19 12.06 9.07
N ILE A 85 28.72 11.59 10.21
CA ILE A 85 28.32 10.33 10.84
C ILE A 85 27.74 10.62 12.22
N VAL A 86 26.51 10.18 12.47
CA VAL A 86 25.92 10.23 13.81
C VAL A 86 26.63 9.23 14.72
N THR A 87 27.17 9.73 15.84
CA THR A 87 27.84 8.94 16.89
C THR A 87 27.25 9.19 18.28
N GLY A 88 26.42 10.23 18.44
CA GLY A 88 25.73 10.51 19.70
C GLY A 88 24.71 9.43 20.07
N ALA A 89 24.81 8.87 21.27
CA ALA A 89 23.92 7.81 21.75
C ALA A 89 22.43 8.21 21.74
N ASN A 90 22.14 9.47 22.04
CA ASN A 90 20.78 10.05 22.11
C ASN A 90 20.47 10.99 20.93
N GLN A 91 21.21 10.88 19.83
CA GLN A 91 21.07 11.75 18.65
C GLN A 91 20.34 11.01 17.53
N THR A 92 19.31 11.64 16.95
CA THR A 92 18.63 11.17 15.73
C THR A 92 19.05 11.95 14.49
N ALA A 93 19.02 13.29 14.54
CA ALA A 93 19.41 14.16 13.43
C ALA A 93 20.93 14.37 13.37
N ALA A 94 21.48 14.26 12.16
CA ALA A 94 22.79 14.80 11.82
C ALA A 94 22.73 16.30 11.54
N ILE A 95 21.63 16.78 10.93
CA ILE A 95 21.47 18.18 10.50
C ILE A 95 20.10 18.71 10.92
N ILE A 96 20.09 19.93 11.47
CA ILE A 96 18.88 20.71 11.77
C ILE A 96 18.98 22.08 11.10
N GLY A 97 17.97 22.44 10.32
CA GLY A 97 17.90 23.69 9.56
C GLY A 97 16.48 24.25 9.43
N ASN A 98 15.60 23.97 10.38
CA ASN A 98 14.23 24.46 10.46
C ASN A 98 14.08 25.76 11.29
N CYS A 99 15.17 26.50 11.49
CA CYS A 99 15.15 27.77 12.22
C CYS A 99 14.44 28.88 11.42
N ASN A 100 13.84 29.86 12.09
CA ASN A 100 13.12 30.95 11.40
C ASN A 100 14.01 31.80 10.47
N GLN A 101 15.32 31.84 10.72
CA GLN A 101 16.28 32.53 9.86
C GLN A 101 16.94 31.62 8.81
N CYS A 102 16.53 30.36 8.67
CA CYS A 102 17.20 29.38 7.80
C CYS A 102 16.67 29.37 6.35
N SER A 103 16.03 30.46 5.89
CA SER A 103 15.63 30.57 4.49
C SER A 103 16.86 30.64 3.58
N GLY A 104 16.80 29.98 2.42
CA GLY A 104 17.92 29.91 1.47
C GLY A 104 19.02 28.94 1.85
N LEU A 105 18.85 28.14 2.92
CA LEU A 105 19.80 27.11 3.33
C LEU A 105 20.11 26.13 2.18
N LYS A 106 21.38 25.74 2.06
CA LYS A 106 21.85 24.80 1.03
C LYS A 106 22.62 23.64 1.66
N LEU A 107 22.22 22.42 1.34
CA LEU A 107 23.00 21.20 1.55
C LEU A 107 23.42 20.68 0.19
N ARG A 108 24.74 20.60 -0.05
CA ARG A 108 25.26 20.24 -1.37
C ARG A 108 26.38 19.24 -1.27
N ASN A 109 26.32 18.16 -2.04
CA ASN A 109 27.50 17.30 -2.26
C ASN A 109 28.11 16.75 -0.96
N ILE A 110 27.29 16.30 -0.02
CA ILE A 110 27.73 15.70 1.26
C ILE A 110 27.08 14.32 1.46
N GLN A 111 27.64 13.52 2.35
CA GLN A 111 27.05 12.26 2.81
C GLN A 111 26.59 12.42 4.26
N VAL A 112 25.44 11.87 4.60
CA VAL A 112 24.83 11.96 5.92
C VAL A 112 24.42 10.55 6.37
N ASN A 113 25.23 9.96 7.24
CA ASN A 113 25.06 8.62 7.77
C ASN A 113 24.45 8.67 9.18
N GLY A 114 23.20 8.22 9.32
CA GLY A 114 22.56 8.13 10.63
C GLY A 114 23.11 7.00 11.52
N ASN A 115 23.91 6.09 10.96
CA ASN A 115 24.62 5.03 11.69
C ASN A 115 23.70 4.07 12.47
N ARG A 116 22.47 3.88 11.96
CA ARG A 116 21.48 3.00 12.58
C ARG A 116 21.92 1.54 12.78
N PRO A 117 22.67 0.88 11.88
CA PRO A 117 23.14 -0.50 12.11
C PRO A 117 23.99 -0.66 13.37
N VAL A 118 24.67 0.40 13.81
CA VAL A 118 25.50 0.39 15.03
C VAL A 118 24.72 0.91 16.23
N LEU A 119 23.93 1.98 16.06
CA LEU A 119 23.29 2.71 17.17
C LEU A 119 21.82 2.32 17.41
N GLY A 120 21.22 1.51 16.54
CA GLY A 120 19.82 1.11 16.58
C GLY A 120 18.83 2.23 16.27
N LEU A 121 17.55 1.86 16.18
CA LEU A 121 16.42 2.76 16.06
C LEU A 121 16.34 3.68 17.30
N LEU A 122 16.12 4.97 17.08
CA LEU A 122 15.82 5.92 18.13
C LEU A 122 14.64 6.81 17.70
N LYS A 123 13.60 6.87 18.53
CA LYS A 123 12.45 7.74 18.29
C LYS A 123 12.89 9.21 18.38
N GLY A 124 12.53 10.00 17.38
CA GLY A 124 12.89 11.41 17.30
C GLY A 124 12.72 11.94 15.88
N SER A 125 13.60 12.84 15.48
CA SER A 125 13.63 13.42 14.13
C SER A 125 14.14 12.44 13.06
N GLY A 126 14.00 12.81 11.78
CA GLY A 126 14.79 12.28 10.69
C GLY A 126 16.29 12.62 10.79
N ASN A 127 17.07 12.08 9.86
CA ASN A 127 18.52 12.28 9.76
C ASN A 127 18.87 13.73 9.38
N ILE A 128 18.06 14.32 8.50
CA ILE A 128 18.11 15.72 8.09
C ILE A 128 16.72 16.32 8.34
N GLU A 129 16.64 17.33 9.19
CA GLU A 129 15.42 18.08 9.50
C GLU A 129 15.57 19.52 9.04
N ILE A 130 14.90 19.86 7.94
CA ILE A 130 14.85 21.22 7.42
C ILE A 130 13.38 21.60 7.13
N GLY A 131 13.14 22.71 6.45
CA GLY A 131 11.82 23.28 6.25
C GLY A 131 11.44 24.24 7.38
N GLY A 132 10.26 24.09 7.95
CA GLY A 132 9.75 24.95 9.01
C GLY A 132 9.30 26.29 8.45
N ALA A 133 9.40 27.36 9.25
CA ALA A 133 9.02 28.69 8.78
C ALA A 133 10.11 29.33 7.88
N THR A 134 10.46 28.66 6.79
CA THR A 134 11.54 29.03 5.87
C THR A 134 11.13 28.97 4.39
N ASN A 135 11.94 29.57 3.53
CA ASN A 135 11.74 29.56 2.08
C ASN A 135 13.03 29.20 1.34
N ASN A 136 12.90 28.66 0.13
CA ASN A 136 14.01 28.52 -0.84
C ASN A 136 15.17 27.61 -0.38
N GLN A 137 14.89 26.58 0.41
CA GLN A 137 15.92 25.64 0.84
C GLN A 137 16.29 24.67 -0.28
N LEU A 138 17.56 24.28 -0.37
CA LEU A 138 18.10 23.43 -1.42
C LEU A 138 18.84 22.23 -0.83
N VAL A 139 18.53 21.04 -1.35
CA VAL A 139 19.25 19.79 -1.07
C VAL A 139 19.60 19.17 -2.42
N GLU A 140 20.89 19.16 -2.77
CA GLU A 140 21.35 18.55 -4.01
C GLU A 140 22.63 17.73 -3.91
N TYR A 141 22.69 16.62 -4.65
CA TYR A 141 23.83 15.69 -4.63
C TYR A 141 24.19 15.20 -3.22
N VAL A 142 23.21 15.12 -2.32
CA VAL A 142 23.36 14.59 -0.97
C VAL A 142 23.08 13.10 -0.96
N HIS A 143 23.90 12.33 -0.25
CA HIS A 143 23.61 10.92 0.07
C HIS A 143 23.18 10.80 1.54
N SER A 144 21.89 10.58 1.82
CA SER A 144 21.40 10.36 3.19
C SER A 144 20.97 8.91 3.37
N TYR A 145 21.48 8.24 4.41
CA TYR A 145 21.24 6.81 4.63
C TYR A 145 21.31 6.40 6.10
N GLU A 146 20.73 5.24 6.38
CA GLU A 146 20.67 4.60 7.70
C GLU A 146 20.23 5.56 8.83
N PRO A 147 19.10 6.28 8.66
CA PRO A 147 18.58 7.21 9.65
C PRO A 147 18.22 6.45 10.93
N ARG A 148 18.59 6.97 12.10
CA ARG A 148 18.14 6.38 13.38
C ARG A 148 16.66 6.59 13.63
N GLY A 149 16.14 7.73 13.18
CA GLY A 149 14.72 8.04 13.27
C GLY A 149 13.92 7.47 12.11
N TRP A 150 12.85 8.18 11.77
CA TRP A 150 11.81 7.71 10.87
C TRP A 150 11.98 8.18 9.42
N SER A 151 12.97 9.03 9.10
CA SER A 151 13.17 9.54 7.74
C SER A 151 14.63 9.89 7.45
N CYS A 152 15.08 9.69 6.20
CA CYS A 152 16.38 10.18 5.72
C CYS A 152 16.39 11.70 5.54
N LEU A 153 15.28 12.29 5.09
CA LEU A 153 15.15 13.71 4.82
C LEU A 153 13.71 14.16 5.06
N HIS A 154 13.52 15.00 6.07
CA HIS A 154 12.22 15.60 6.36
C HIS A 154 12.25 17.11 6.11
N ILE A 155 11.33 17.55 5.25
CA ILE A 155 11.10 18.96 4.96
C ILE A 155 9.81 19.36 5.66
N THR A 156 9.96 19.75 6.92
CA THR A 156 8.88 20.06 7.85
C THR A 156 7.98 21.18 7.33
N GLU A 157 6.68 21.06 7.59
CA GLU A 157 5.69 22.09 7.38
C GLU A 157 5.84 23.27 8.35
N SER A 158 5.10 24.34 8.09
CA SER A 158 4.73 25.32 9.14
C SER A 158 3.40 26.01 8.81
N GLY A 159 2.47 25.28 8.17
CA GLY A 159 1.24 25.83 7.58
C GLY A 159 1.42 26.34 6.14
N LEU A 160 0.31 26.73 5.49
CA LEU A 160 0.19 26.90 4.02
C LEU A 160 1.11 27.95 3.37
N ASN A 161 1.78 28.80 4.15
CA ASN A 161 2.63 29.86 3.62
C ASN A 161 3.92 30.09 4.40
N ARG A 162 4.32 29.16 5.29
CA ARG A 162 5.51 29.36 6.12
C ARG A 162 6.68 28.51 5.69
N CYS A 163 6.45 27.28 5.22
CA CYS A 163 7.44 26.51 4.46
C CYS A 163 7.11 26.59 2.97
N GLN A 164 7.99 27.19 2.16
CA GLN A 164 7.78 27.25 0.71
C GLN A 164 9.04 27.03 -0.13
N ASN A 165 8.85 26.53 -1.34
CA ASN A 165 9.85 26.54 -2.42
C ASN A 165 11.14 25.78 -2.07
N ALA A 166 11.02 24.64 -1.39
CA ALA A 166 12.16 23.76 -1.19
C ALA A 166 12.49 23.01 -2.50
N THR A 167 13.77 22.80 -2.81
CA THR A 167 14.24 22.09 -4.00
C THR A 167 15.13 20.92 -3.60
N ILE A 168 14.68 19.69 -3.86
CA ILE A 168 15.33 18.44 -3.45
C ILE A 168 15.63 17.67 -4.73
N ILE A 169 16.88 17.77 -5.22
CA ILE A 169 17.24 17.27 -6.54
C ILE A 169 18.55 16.48 -6.60
N ASN A 170 18.64 15.48 -7.49
CA ASN A 170 19.86 14.72 -7.73
C ASN A 170 20.47 14.08 -6.46
N ASN A 171 19.64 13.66 -5.51
CA ASN A 171 20.10 13.04 -4.27
C ASN A 171 20.07 11.51 -4.36
N ASP A 172 20.96 10.88 -3.61
CA ASP A 172 20.94 9.44 -3.32
C ASP A 172 20.28 9.25 -1.96
N ILE A 173 19.18 8.52 -1.85
CA ILE A 173 18.48 8.32 -0.59
C ILE A 173 18.37 6.83 -0.28
N GLY A 174 18.72 6.50 0.96
CA GLY A 174 18.67 5.15 1.48
C GLY A 174 20.01 4.40 1.40
N PRO A 175 20.06 3.19 2.00
CA PRO A 175 18.90 2.47 2.55
C PRO A 175 18.37 3.09 3.86
N ALA A 176 17.09 2.84 4.18
CA ALA A 176 16.43 3.40 5.37
C ALA A 176 15.45 2.41 6.03
N GLY A 177 15.65 2.20 7.34
CA GLY A 177 14.80 1.35 8.18
C GLY A 177 14.89 -0.15 7.87
N HIS A 178 14.10 -0.95 8.59
CA HIS A 178 14.07 -2.41 8.47
C HIS A 178 12.64 -2.93 8.25
N PRO A 179 12.45 -3.97 7.41
CA PRO A 179 11.14 -4.51 7.09
C PRO A 179 10.59 -5.44 8.20
N ASN A 180 10.86 -5.12 9.46
CA ASN A 180 10.46 -5.86 10.66
C ASN A 180 9.55 -5.03 11.59
N GLY A 181 8.96 -3.95 11.08
CA GLY A 181 8.18 -2.99 11.87
C GLY A 181 8.96 -1.73 12.25
N GLU A 182 10.27 -1.70 12.05
CA GLU A 182 11.08 -0.51 12.30
C GLU A 182 11.32 0.32 11.03
N TYR A 183 10.23 0.78 10.42
CA TYR A 183 10.26 1.44 9.13
C TYR A 183 10.93 2.83 9.17
N ALA A 184 11.39 3.29 8.00
CA ALA A 184 11.79 4.67 7.80
C ALA A 184 11.57 5.11 6.35
N ASP A 185 11.16 6.36 6.19
CA ASP A 185 10.98 7.06 4.93
C ASP A 185 12.32 7.42 4.26
N GLY A 186 12.28 7.55 2.95
CA GLY A 186 13.33 8.24 2.20
C GLY A 186 13.20 9.76 2.32
N ILE A 187 12.19 10.32 1.66
CA ILE A 187 11.91 11.76 1.65
C ILE A 187 10.50 12.00 2.18
N SER A 188 10.40 12.82 3.22
CA SER A 188 9.15 13.24 3.85
C SER A 188 8.92 14.72 3.50
N MET A 189 7.94 14.99 2.64
CA MET A 189 7.72 16.30 2.01
C MET A 189 6.41 16.94 2.51
N ALA A 190 6.53 17.91 3.40
CA ALA A 190 5.39 18.70 3.88
C ALA A 190 5.47 20.17 3.42
N CYS A 191 6.61 20.63 2.90
CA CYS A 191 6.80 22.02 2.46
C CYS A 191 6.10 22.35 1.14
N THR A 192 5.32 23.43 1.11
CA THR A 192 4.49 23.80 -0.05
C THR A 192 5.28 24.36 -1.23
N ARG A 193 4.72 24.34 -2.44
CA ARG A 193 5.34 24.91 -3.66
C ARG A 193 6.76 24.40 -3.93
N SER A 194 7.03 23.14 -3.58
CA SER A 194 8.37 22.57 -3.62
C SER A 194 8.61 21.73 -4.88
N LEU A 195 9.86 21.33 -5.08
CA LEU A 195 10.28 20.40 -6.14
C LEU A 195 11.05 19.23 -5.53
N VAL A 196 10.61 18.01 -5.81
CA VAL A 196 11.34 16.77 -5.53
C VAL A 196 11.62 16.08 -6.86
N ALA A 197 12.84 16.18 -7.37
CA ALA A 197 13.12 15.67 -8.70
C ALA A 197 14.46 15.01 -8.92
N ASP A 198 14.51 14.06 -9.86
CA ASP A 198 15.76 13.48 -10.33
C ASP A 198 16.57 12.78 -9.19
N ASN A 199 15.89 12.34 -8.12
CA ASN A 199 16.51 11.61 -7.01
C ASN A 199 16.49 10.10 -7.26
N VAL A 200 17.47 9.38 -6.71
CA VAL A 200 17.52 7.92 -6.67
C VAL A 200 17.28 7.46 -5.24
N ILE A 201 16.20 6.73 -5.01
CA ILE A 201 15.81 6.23 -3.69
C ILE A 201 15.86 4.71 -3.70
N THR A 202 16.73 4.10 -2.89
CA THR A 202 16.96 2.65 -2.86
C THR A 202 16.81 2.09 -1.46
N ASP A 203 16.08 0.97 -1.33
CA ASP A 203 15.98 0.17 -0.10
C ASP A 203 15.57 0.96 1.15
N VAL A 204 14.58 1.84 0.98
CA VAL A 204 13.80 2.42 2.07
C VAL A 204 12.62 1.51 2.40
N THR A 205 12.07 1.60 3.61
CA THR A 205 11.12 0.58 4.11
C THR A 205 9.72 1.09 4.39
N ASP A 206 9.53 2.38 4.64
CA ASP A 206 8.21 3.00 4.82
C ASP A 206 7.69 3.60 3.50
N GLY A 207 7.72 4.93 3.35
CA GLY A 207 7.53 5.63 2.09
C GLY A 207 8.84 6.07 1.44
N ALA A 208 9.08 5.74 0.17
CA ALA A 208 10.26 6.29 -0.50
C ALA A 208 10.15 7.80 -0.69
N ILE A 209 8.97 8.27 -1.07
CA ILE A 209 8.57 9.68 -1.01
C ILE A 209 7.18 9.76 -0.37
N VAL A 210 7.05 10.46 0.75
CA VAL A 210 5.76 10.75 1.40
C VAL A 210 5.43 12.22 1.20
N VAL A 211 4.27 12.49 0.63
CA VAL A 211 3.77 13.85 0.42
C VAL A 211 2.69 14.13 1.47
N PHE A 212 3.04 14.88 2.51
CA PHE A 212 2.13 15.29 3.57
C PHE A 212 1.30 16.49 3.12
N GLY A 213 0.41 16.30 2.14
CA GLY A 213 -0.52 17.33 1.66
C GLY A 213 0.12 18.67 1.26
N ALA A 214 1.33 18.67 0.70
CA ALA A 214 2.13 19.88 0.45
C ALA A 214 1.71 20.65 -0.82
N PRO A 215 0.75 21.60 -0.80
CA PRO A 215 0.09 22.04 -2.02
C PRO A 215 1.05 22.75 -2.97
N PHE A 216 0.78 22.65 -4.28
CA PHE A 216 1.59 23.16 -5.39
C PHE A 216 3.00 22.54 -5.53
N THR A 217 3.26 21.41 -4.86
CA THR A 217 4.54 20.70 -4.95
C THR A 217 4.59 19.76 -6.16
N THR A 218 5.72 19.72 -6.84
CA THR A 218 5.96 18.77 -7.95
C THR A 218 6.93 17.67 -7.52
N VAL A 219 6.54 16.41 -7.72
CA VAL A 219 7.38 15.23 -7.52
C VAL A 219 7.58 14.55 -8.88
N ARG A 220 8.78 14.68 -9.48
CA ARG A 220 9.02 14.19 -10.84
C ARG A 220 10.36 13.54 -11.11
N ASN A 221 10.42 12.64 -12.10
CA ASN A 221 11.67 12.02 -12.58
C ASN A 221 12.50 11.31 -11.49
N ASN A 222 11.89 10.89 -10.38
CA ASN A 222 12.59 10.13 -9.36
C ASN A 222 12.64 8.65 -9.74
N SER A 223 13.73 7.97 -9.37
CA SER A 223 13.90 6.53 -9.52
C SER A 223 13.82 5.85 -8.16
N ILE A 224 12.78 5.06 -7.92
CA ILE A 224 12.56 4.35 -6.66
C ILE A 224 12.79 2.85 -6.87
N ILE A 225 13.68 2.24 -6.09
CA ILE A 225 14.13 0.87 -6.31
C ILE A 225 14.09 0.07 -5.00
N ALA A 226 13.32 -1.01 -4.99
CA ALA A 226 13.36 -2.01 -3.92
C ALA A 226 14.20 -3.21 -4.39
N LYS A 227 15.39 -3.37 -3.78
CA LYS A 227 16.37 -4.42 -4.13
C LYS A 227 16.47 -5.48 -3.03
N THR A 228 16.66 -5.05 -1.79
CA THR A 228 16.94 -5.94 -0.65
C THR A 228 15.96 -5.77 0.50
N ARG A 229 15.19 -4.68 0.54
CA ARG A 229 14.22 -4.40 1.61
C ARG A 229 12.82 -4.24 1.05
N THR A 230 11.83 -4.83 1.74
CA THR A 230 10.41 -4.59 1.44
C THR A 230 10.07 -3.14 1.71
N LEU A 231 9.43 -2.50 0.74
CA LEU A 231 8.94 -1.13 0.80
C LEU A 231 7.42 -1.11 0.97
N LEU A 232 6.90 -0.38 1.96
CA LEU A 232 5.45 -0.25 2.13
C LEU A 232 4.84 0.53 0.95
N GLY A 233 5.38 1.69 0.61
CA GLY A 233 4.87 2.51 -0.48
C GLY A 233 5.97 3.27 -1.21
N ALA A 234 5.96 3.28 -2.55
CA ALA A 234 6.96 4.06 -3.28
C ALA A 234 6.65 5.56 -3.20
N ILE A 235 5.43 5.97 -3.57
CA ILE A 235 4.96 7.35 -3.39
C ILE A 235 3.64 7.36 -2.63
N ASN A 236 3.62 8.03 -1.48
CA ASN A 236 2.47 8.08 -0.60
C ASN A 236 1.83 9.47 -0.63
N MET A 237 0.55 9.52 -0.99
CA MET A 237 -0.34 10.69 -0.95
C MET A 237 -1.54 10.37 -0.06
N VAL A 238 -1.25 9.83 1.13
CA VAL A 238 -2.24 9.20 2.02
C VAL A 238 -2.55 10.04 3.25
N ASP A 239 -1.66 10.95 3.60
CA ASP A 239 -1.78 11.76 4.81
C ASP A 239 -2.82 12.87 4.63
N TYR A 240 -3.71 12.98 5.62
CA TYR A 240 -4.67 14.07 5.72
C TYR A 240 -4.02 15.29 6.39
N ASP A 241 -3.32 15.08 7.48
CA ASP A 241 -2.56 16.12 8.17
C ASP A 241 -1.23 16.37 7.43
N PRO A 242 -0.66 17.58 7.49
CA PRO A 242 -1.09 18.76 8.26
C PRO A 242 -2.02 19.72 7.49
N TYR A 243 -2.41 19.41 6.25
CA TYR A 243 -3.16 20.31 5.37
C TYR A 243 -4.62 19.90 5.14
N GLU A 244 -5.19 19.15 6.07
CA GLU A 244 -6.59 18.69 6.04
C GLU A 244 -6.97 18.00 4.71
N GLY A 245 -6.05 17.23 4.15
CA GLY A 245 -6.19 16.48 2.91
C GLY A 245 -6.07 17.34 1.66
N ASP A 246 -5.58 18.57 1.73
CA ASP A 246 -5.38 19.42 0.55
C ASP A 246 -4.13 19.01 -0.25
N TYR A 247 -4.32 18.53 -1.48
CA TYR A 247 -3.25 18.24 -2.44
C TYR A 247 -3.35 19.15 -3.67
N THR A 248 -4.04 20.29 -3.56
CA THR A 248 -4.23 21.21 -4.69
C THR A 248 -2.90 21.61 -5.32
N GLY A 249 -2.78 21.37 -6.63
CA GLY A 249 -1.56 21.68 -7.39
C GLY A 249 -0.39 20.73 -7.11
N VAL A 250 -0.55 19.72 -6.23
CA VAL A 250 0.44 18.64 -6.11
C VAL A 250 0.42 17.81 -7.39
N THR A 251 1.58 17.65 -8.02
CA THR A 251 1.71 16.81 -9.22
C THR A 251 2.80 15.76 -9.02
N VAL A 252 2.43 14.49 -9.17
CA VAL A 252 3.35 13.33 -9.13
C VAL A 252 3.46 12.77 -10.55
N MET A 253 4.59 12.98 -11.22
CA MET A 253 4.72 12.61 -12.62
C MET A 253 6.07 12.08 -13.05
N GLN A 254 6.10 11.22 -14.07
CA GLN A 254 7.35 10.78 -14.71
C GLN A 254 8.33 10.09 -13.74
N ASN A 255 7.85 9.56 -12.62
CA ASN A 255 8.66 8.76 -11.72
C ASN A 255 8.72 7.31 -12.21
N THR A 256 9.84 6.63 -11.96
CA THR A 256 10.04 5.21 -12.26
C THR A 256 10.12 4.44 -10.96
N ILE A 257 9.25 3.43 -10.79
CA ILE A 257 9.15 2.61 -9.57
C ILE A 257 9.44 1.16 -9.94
N GLN A 258 10.47 0.59 -9.32
CA GLN A 258 11.01 -0.73 -9.66
C GLN A 258 11.01 -1.66 -8.44
N ALA A 259 10.14 -2.67 -8.45
CA ALA A 259 10.24 -3.81 -7.52
C ALA A 259 11.23 -4.84 -8.07
N GLN A 260 12.53 -4.47 -8.07
CA GLN A 260 13.57 -5.18 -8.80
C GLN A 260 13.81 -6.59 -8.26
N SER A 261 14.00 -6.71 -6.95
CA SER A 261 14.22 -8.01 -6.28
C SER A 261 13.67 -8.06 -4.86
N ALA A 262 13.15 -6.93 -4.35
CA ALA A 262 12.40 -6.87 -3.11
C ALA A 262 11.00 -6.33 -3.35
N PHE A 263 10.10 -6.66 -2.42
CA PHE A 263 8.69 -6.41 -2.56
C PHE A 263 8.33 -4.94 -2.35
N ILE A 264 7.45 -4.39 -3.18
CA ILE A 264 6.81 -3.09 -2.95
C ILE A 264 5.32 -3.36 -2.73
N LYS A 265 4.77 -3.03 -1.54
CA LYS A 265 3.35 -3.33 -1.27
C LYS A 265 2.41 -2.48 -2.13
N THR A 266 2.73 -1.21 -2.34
CA THR A 266 2.01 -0.33 -3.26
C THR A 266 2.95 0.64 -3.96
N ALA A 267 2.86 0.79 -5.29
CA ALA A 267 3.69 1.72 -6.02
C ALA A 267 3.28 3.17 -5.70
N ILE A 268 2.01 3.53 -5.92
CA ILE A 268 1.49 4.86 -5.56
C ILE A 268 0.20 4.70 -4.76
N ALA A 269 0.24 5.12 -3.50
CA ALA A 269 -0.90 5.09 -2.59
C ALA A 269 -1.58 6.46 -2.54
N ILE A 270 -2.86 6.53 -2.91
CA ILE A 270 -3.62 7.78 -2.98
C ILE A 270 -4.84 7.71 -2.08
N GLY A 271 -4.84 8.52 -1.03
CA GLY A 271 -5.94 8.69 -0.08
C GLY A 271 -5.79 7.87 1.22
N PRO A 272 -6.38 8.33 2.34
CA PRO A 272 -6.11 7.78 3.68
C PRO A 272 -6.53 6.32 3.86
N ALA A 273 -7.54 5.86 3.12
CA ALA A 273 -8.06 4.51 3.25
C ALA A 273 -7.09 3.45 2.72
N VAL A 274 -6.14 3.82 1.86
CA VAL A 274 -5.12 2.89 1.35
C VAL A 274 -4.20 2.46 2.50
N TRP A 275 -3.77 3.41 3.32
CA TRP A 275 -2.75 3.22 4.35
C TRP A 275 -3.31 2.76 5.70
N GLY A 276 -4.57 3.09 6.00
CA GLY A 276 -5.16 2.90 7.32
C GLY A 276 -6.58 2.33 7.29
N ALA A 277 -7.15 2.14 8.49
CA ALA A 277 -8.57 1.84 8.64
C ALA A 277 -9.47 3.07 8.40
N ASP A 278 -8.91 4.23 8.03
CA ASP A 278 -9.63 5.49 7.89
C ASP A 278 -10.71 5.41 6.80
N ALA A 279 -11.96 5.35 7.28
CA ALA A 279 -13.14 5.25 6.45
C ALA A 279 -13.86 6.60 6.25
N VAL A 280 -13.34 7.70 6.80
CA VAL A 280 -14.10 8.95 6.96
C VAL A 280 -13.45 10.12 6.25
N ARG A 281 -12.12 10.27 6.34
CA ARG A 281 -11.41 11.41 5.74
C ARG A 281 -11.14 11.20 4.25
N TYR A 282 -10.99 12.32 3.53
CA TYR A 282 -10.72 12.36 2.09
C TYR A 282 -9.59 13.34 1.78
N ASN A 283 -8.63 12.89 0.95
CA ASN A 283 -7.66 13.79 0.33
C ASN A 283 -8.24 14.37 -0.96
N ARG A 284 -7.86 15.57 -1.37
CA ARG A 284 -8.45 16.25 -2.54
C ARG A 284 -7.46 16.91 -3.50
N ASN A 285 -7.85 17.01 -4.77
CA ASN A 285 -7.25 17.89 -5.79
C ASN A 285 -5.81 17.58 -6.26
N GLY A 286 -5.25 16.40 -5.94
CA GLY A 286 -3.93 16.00 -6.44
C GLY A 286 -3.97 15.47 -7.87
N VAL A 287 -2.83 15.54 -8.55
CA VAL A 287 -2.64 15.04 -9.93
C VAL A 287 -1.50 14.03 -9.97
N VAL A 288 -1.73 12.86 -10.57
CA VAL A 288 -0.75 11.78 -10.71
C VAL A 288 -0.76 11.26 -12.15
N HIS A 289 0.32 11.46 -12.90
CA HIS A 289 0.33 11.04 -14.30
C HIS A 289 1.69 10.63 -14.86
N SER A 290 1.69 9.83 -15.93
CA SER A 290 2.91 9.49 -16.66
C SER A 290 3.99 8.80 -15.83
N ASN A 291 3.63 8.15 -14.72
CA ASN A 291 4.57 7.34 -13.94
C ASN A 291 4.71 5.94 -14.55
N THR A 292 5.88 5.34 -14.39
CA THR A 292 6.20 3.98 -14.87
C THR A 292 6.39 3.05 -13.69
N ILE A 293 5.70 1.91 -13.70
CA ILE A 293 5.74 0.89 -12.66
C ILE A 293 6.21 -0.43 -13.29
N GLU A 294 7.26 -1.03 -12.74
CA GLU A 294 7.86 -2.26 -13.27
C GLU A 294 8.45 -3.16 -12.16
N GLY A 295 8.80 -4.39 -12.53
CA GLY A 295 9.36 -5.40 -11.62
C GLY A 295 8.41 -6.57 -11.33
N GLU A 296 8.97 -7.66 -10.81
CA GLU A 296 8.25 -8.93 -10.60
C GLU A 296 7.69 -9.09 -9.18
N HIS A 297 8.03 -8.17 -8.28
CA HIS A 297 7.70 -8.23 -6.85
C HIS A 297 6.78 -7.09 -6.42
N MET A 298 5.73 -6.80 -7.19
CA MET A 298 4.80 -5.71 -6.90
C MET A 298 3.52 -6.23 -6.23
N GLY A 299 3.09 -5.55 -5.17
CA GLY A 299 1.79 -5.76 -4.53
C GLY A 299 0.67 -5.11 -5.33
N TYR A 300 0.58 -3.80 -5.26
CA TYR A 300 -0.35 -3.01 -6.06
C TYR A 300 0.38 -1.91 -6.83
N GLY A 301 -0.16 -1.51 -7.98
CA GLY A 301 0.38 -0.38 -8.74
C GLY A 301 -0.10 0.92 -8.11
N ILE A 302 -1.10 1.55 -8.73
CA ILE A 302 -1.74 2.75 -8.20
C ILE A 302 -3.08 2.38 -7.57
N ILE A 303 -3.27 2.81 -6.32
CA ILE A 303 -4.53 2.64 -5.60
C ILE A 303 -5.10 4.00 -5.25
N VAL A 304 -6.39 4.18 -5.54
CA VAL A 304 -7.16 5.38 -5.19
C VAL A 304 -8.28 4.99 -4.24
N SER A 305 -8.23 5.48 -2.99
CA SER A 305 -9.26 5.20 -1.99
C SER A 305 -9.32 6.27 -0.90
N GLY A 306 -10.48 6.93 -0.77
CA GLY A 306 -10.64 8.06 0.16
C GLY A 306 -10.14 9.36 -0.47
N THR A 307 -10.60 9.67 -1.69
CA THR A 307 -10.21 10.88 -2.42
C THR A 307 -11.41 11.65 -2.97
N LEU A 308 -11.24 12.95 -3.19
CA LEU A 308 -12.17 13.85 -3.90
C LEU A 308 -11.44 14.60 -5.00
N ASN A 309 -12.01 14.64 -6.21
CA ASN A 309 -11.47 15.42 -7.33
C ASN A 309 -9.97 15.17 -7.63
N PHE A 310 -9.51 13.93 -7.57
CA PHE A 310 -8.15 13.56 -7.99
C PHE A 310 -8.07 13.34 -9.50
N THR A 311 -6.93 13.64 -10.12
CA THR A 311 -6.69 13.29 -11.53
C THR A 311 -5.56 12.27 -11.63
N VAL A 312 -5.85 11.06 -12.10
CA VAL A 312 -4.87 9.96 -12.23
C VAL A 312 -4.92 9.39 -13.64
N LEU A 313 -4.03 9.86 -14.51
CA LEU A 313 -4.07 9.60 -15.95
C LEU A 313 -2.72 9.14 -16.50
N ASP A 314 -2.70 8.43 -17.62
CA ASP A 314 -1.49 8.14 -18.39
C ASP A 314 -0.35 7.44 -17.62
N ASN A 315 -0.64 6.74 -16.52
CA ASN A 315 0.35 5.93 -15.82
C ASN A 315 0.45 4.57 -16.50
N ASN A 316 1.67 4.04 -16.61
CA ASN A 316 1.92 2.76 -17.26
C ASN A 316 2.48 1.76 -16.27
N SER A 317 2.07 0.50 -16.40
CA SER A 317 2.64 -0.60 -15.64
C SER A 317 2.93 -1.81 -16.51
N THR A 318 4.12 -2.36 -16.32
CA THR A 318 4.54 -3.67 -16.83
C THR A 318 4.87 -4.65 -15.70
N ALA A 319 4.59 -4.27 -14.45
CA ALA A 319 4.91 -5.07 -13.26
C ALA A 319 4.04 -6.33 -13.16
N GLN A 320 4.56 -7.34 -12.47
CA GLN A 320 3.78 -8.51 -12.05
C GLN A 320 3.24 -8.33 -10.64
N TYR A 321 1.97 -8.65 -10.44
CA TYR A 321 1.24 -8.36 -9.22
C TYR A 321 0.96 -9.62 -8.40
N SER A 322 1.43 -9.64 -7.15
CA SER A 322 1.17 -10.70 -6.19
C SER A 322 1.22 -10.16 -4.76
N GLY A 323 0.65 -10.89 -3.81
CA GLY A 323 0.61 -10.46 -2.42
C GLY A 323 -0.27 -11.38 -1.58
N ALA A 324 0.23 -11.74 -0.41
CA ALA A 324 -0.45 -12.58 0.55
C ALA A 324 -1.26 -11.73 1.53
N PHE A 325 -2.57 -11.98 1.61
CA PHE A 325 -3.38 -11.47 2.72
C PHE A 325 -3.09 -12.29 3.97
N THR A 326 -2.51 -11.65 4.98
CA THR A 326 -2.16 -12.29 6.26
C THR A 326 -3.17 -11.91 7.34
N SER A 327 -2.99 -12.41 8.57
CA SER A 327 -3.79 -11.99 9.73
C SER A 327 -3.69 -10.48 10.02
N SER A 328 -2.67 -9.79 9.51
CA SER A 328 -2.55 -8.34 9.59
C SER A 328 -3.61 -7.61 8.76
N CYS A 329 -4.19 -8.28 7.75
CA CYS A 329 -5.27 -7.76 6.93
C CYS A 329 -6.63 -7.98 7.60
N TYR A 330 -6.94 -7.16 8.60
CA TYR A 330 -8.22 -7.23 9.32
C TYR A 330 -9.42 -6.70 8.51
N THR A 331 -9.19 -6.07 7.35
CA THR A 331 -10.25 -5.65 6.42
C THR A 331 -10.64 -6.80 5.50
N PRO A 332 -11.85 -7.38 5.65
CA PRO A 332 -12.25 -8.51 4.83
C PRO A 332 -12.48 -8.08 3.37
N ASN A 333 -12.17 -8.98 2.44
CA ASN A 333 -12.53 -8.88 1.02
C ASN A 333 -11.91 -7.69 0.27
N ASN A 334 -10.68 -7.29 0.58
CA ASN A 334 -9.92 -6.42 -0.33
C ASN A 334 -9.75 -7.09 -1.69
N ALA A 335 -9.79 -6.29 -2.76
CA ALA A 335 -9.54 -6.77 -4.11
C ALA A 335 -8.09 -7.28 -4.23
N PRO A 336 -7.81 -8.30 -5.06
CA PRO A 336 -6.47 -8.84 -5.20
C PRO A 336 -5.45 -7.82 -5.75
N PRO A 337 -4.15 -8.00 -5.48
CA PRO A 337 -3.02 -7.34 -6.14
C PRO A 337 -3.24 -7.07 -7.64
N MET A 338 -3.15 -5.81 -8.07
CA MET A 338 -3.34 -5.41 -9.48
C MET A 338 -2.72 -4.03 -9.79
N ALA A 339 -2.66 -3.69 -11.08
CA ALA A 339 -2.05 -2.46 -11.56
C ALA A 339 -2.79 -1.18 -11.15
N PHE A 340 -4.09 -1.12 -11.37
CA PHE A 340 -4.88 0.10 -11.16
C PHE A 340 -6.18 -0.25 -10.43
N LEU A 341 -6.25 0.09 -9.15
CA LEU A 341 -7.37 -0.22 -8.27
C LEU A 341 -8.01 1.06 -7.74
N LYS A 342 -9.32 1.19 -7.89
CA LYS A 342 -10.09 2.28 -7.29
C LYS A 342 -11.18 1.73 -6.39
N SER A 343 -11.44 2.40 -5.27
CA SER A 343 -12.60 2.07 -4.43
C SER A 343 -13.82 2.91 -4.79
N LYS A 344 -14.99 2.58 -4.21
CA LYS A 344 -16.19 3.42 -4.29
C LYS A 344 -16.00 4.81 -3.64
N ARG A 345 -14.93 4.98 -2.86
CA ARG A 345 -14.54 6.25 -2.22
C ARG A 345 -13.47 6.99 -3.03
N ALA A 346 -13.24 6.59 -4.26
CA ALA A 346 -12.38 7.31 -5.19
C ALA A 346 -13.24 8.21 -6.08
N ASP A 347 -13.07 9.52 -5.95
CA ASP A 347 -13.70 10.51 -6.81
C ASP A 347 -12.64 11.31 -7.59
N GLY A 348 -12.97 11.63 -8.85
CA GLY A 348 -12.12 12.34 -9.78
C GLY A 348 -12.00 11.71 -11.17
N GLN A 349 -11.01 12.15 -11.96
CA GLN A 349 -10.72 11.67 -13.30
C GLN A 349 -9.64 10.60 -13.27
N LEU A 350 -9.98 9.36 -13.63
CA LEU A 350 -9.07 8.21 -13.57
C LEU A 350 -8.97 7.54 -14.96
N GLN A 351 -7.79 7.06 -15.33
CA GLN A 351 -7.59 6.33 -16.60
C GLN A 351 -8.48 5.08 -16.68
N SER A 352 -8.77 4.62 -17.90
CA SER A 352 -9.74 3.55 -18.17
C SER A 352 -9.42 2.22 -17.49
N ASP A 353 -8.14 1.99 -17.20
CA ASP A 353 -7.64 0.70 -16.72
C ASP A 353 -7.94 0.48 -15.22
N PHE A 354 -8.44 1.50 -14.52
CA PHE A 354 -8.82 1.39 -13.12
C PHE A 354 -10.02 0.46 -12.92
N ILE A 355 -9.77 -0.65 -12.21
CA ILE A 355 -10.80 -1.60 -11.81
C ILE A 355 -11.40 -1.18 -10.47
N LEU A 356 -12.72 -1.24 -10.37
CA LEU A 356 -13.44 -0.99 -9.11
C LEU A 356 -13.25 -2.17 -8.16
N GLY A 357 -12.87 -1.90 -6.92
CA GLY A 357 -12.78 -2.91 -5.88
C GLY A 357 -12.60 -2.35 -4.49
N ARG A 358 -12.79 -3.20 -3.47
CA ARG A 358 -12.48 -2.79 -2.09
C ARG A 358 -10.96 -2.59 -1.96
N ALA A 359 -10.58 -1.41 -1.47
CA ALA A 359 -9.19 -1.06 -1.21
C ALA A 359 -9.12 -0.30 0.12
N GLN A 360 -8.97 -1.03 1.22
CA GLN A 360 -8.85 -0.45 2.55
C GLN A 360 -7.77 -1.16 3.37
N TYR A 361 -6.84 -0.39 3.93
CA TYR A 361 -5.70 -0.91 4.68
C TYR A 361 -4.91 -1.97 3.90
N ILE A 362 -4.68 -1.74 2.61
CA ILE A 362 -4.06 -2.72 1.70
C ILE A 362 -2.57 -2.92 1.98
N ILE A 363 -1.93 -2.01 2.72
CA ILE A 363 -0.51 -2.11 3.12
C ILE A 363 -0.24 -3.32 4.03
N CYS A 364 -1.30 -4.02 4.46
CA CYS A 364 -1.22 -5.23 5.27
C CYS A 364 -0.70 -6.46 4.52
N ILE A 365 -0.65 -6.44 3.18
CA ILE A 365 -0.21 -7.60 2.39
C ILE A 365 1.28 -7.88 2.60
N GLU A 366 1.67 -9.14 2.47
CA GLU A 366 3.07 -9.57 2.55
C GLU A 366 3.54 -10.22 1.23
N PRO A 367 4.85 -10.34 0.99
CA PRO A 367 5.37 -11.02 -0.19
C PRO A 367 4.84 -12.45 -0.32
N GLY A 368 4.56 -12.87 -1.55
CA GLY A 368 4.06 -14.22 -1.87
C GLY A 368 2.60 -14.22 -2.33
N VAL A 369 1.97 -15.40 -2.27
CA VAL A 369 0.58 -15.59 -2.69
C VAL A 369 -0.33 -15.79 -1.48
N SER A 370 -1.59 -15.40 -1.62
CA SER A 370 -2.60 -15.58 -0.56
C SER A 370 -3.15 -17.00 -0.56
N GLY A 371 -3.59 -17.48 0.60
CA GLY A 371 -4.42 -18.70 0.64
C GLY A 371 -5.80 -18.47 0.02
N THR A 372 -6.22 -17.22 -0.09
CA THR A 372 -7.54 -16.84 -0.57
C THR A 372 -7.54 -15.51 -1.33
N TYR A 373 -8.32 -15.43 -2.40
CA TYR A 373 -8.61 -14.19 -3.11
C TYR A 373 -10.11 -14.01 -3.29
N THR A 374 -10.60 -12.78 -3.16
CA THR A 374 -12.01 -12.43 -3.39
C THR A 374 -12.09 -11.49 -4.58
N TYR A 375 -12.79 -11.89 -5.64
CA TYR A 375 -12.98 -11.10 -6.86
C TYR A 375 -14.41 -10.62 -6.97
N GLN A 376 -14.60 -9.39 -7.46
CA GLN A 376 -15.88 -8.79 -7.84
C GLN A 376 -15.98 -8.63 -9.37
N PRO A 377 -17.15 -8.29 -9.92
CA PRO A 377 -17.28 -7.96 -11.33
C PRO A 377 -16.23 -6.97 -11.83
N GLY A 378 -15.61 -7.30 -12.97
CA GLY A 378 -14.52 -6.53 -13.58
C GLY A 378 -13.11 -6.86 -13.06
N GLN A 379 -12.96 -7.64 -11.98
CA GLN A 379 -11.65 -7.96 -11.41
C GLN A 379 -11.08 -9.32 -11.84
N LEU A 380 -11.90 -10.19 -12.43
CA LEU A 380 -11.51 -11.55 -12.79
C LEU A 380 -11.78 -11.81 -14.26
N GLU A 381 -10.69 -12.05 -14.99
CA GLU A 381 -10.72 -12.54 -16.35
C GLU A 381 -9.64 -13.61 -16.51
N LEU A 382 -10.05 -14.88 -16.61
CA LEU A 382 -9.14 -16.01 -16.72
C LEU A 382 -9.40 -16.75 -18.04
N TYR A 383 -8.41 -16.81 -18.92
CA TYR A 383 -8.49 -17.55 -20.17
C TYR A 383 -7.96 -18.98 -20.01
N SER A 384 -8.35 -19.83 -20.94
CA SER A 384 -7.83 -21.20 -21.08
C SER A 384 -6.30 -21.22 -21.12
N ASN A 385 -5.72 -22.17 -20.37
CA ASN A 385 -4.31 -22.32 -20.04
C ASN A 385 -3.72 -21.23 -19.12
N GLN A 386 -4.56 -20.47 -18.41
CA GLN A 386 -4.13 -19.58 -17.33
C GLN A 386 -4.56 -20.12 -15.97
N GLN A 387 -3.87 -19.63 -14.92
CA GLN A 387 -4.11 -20.03 -13.55
C GLN A 387 -4.11 -18.83 -12.59
N ILE A 388 -4.73 -19.04 -11.43
CA ILE A 388 -4.60 -18.20 -10.24
C ILE A 388 -3.82 -19.01 -9.21
N ASP A 389 -2.69 -18.46 -8.76
CA ASP A 389 -1.84 -19.09 -7.76
C ASP A 389 -2.32 -18.75 -6.35
N LEU A 390 -2.46 -19.79 -5.53
CA LEU A 390 -2.79 -19.70 -4.11
C LEU A 390 -1.69 -20.39 -3.31
N GLN A 391 -1.66 -20.19 -1.99
CA GLN A 391 -0.74 -20.95 -1.14
C GLN A 391 -0.98 -22.46 -1.29
N ASN A 392 0.03 -23.18 -1.81
CA ASN A 392 0.00 -24.63 -2.05
C ASN A 392 -1.11 -25.14 -2.99
N ALA A 393 -1.80 -24.26 -3.72
CA ALA A 393 -2.89 -24.64 -4.64
C ALA A 393 -2.88 -23.77 -5.89
N THR A 394 -3.42 -24.29 -7.00
CA THR A 394 -3.58 -23.54 -8.24
C THR A 394 -4.99 -23.71 -8.78
N PHE A 395 -5.61 -22.63 -9.23
CA PHE A 395 -6.93 -22.62 -9.84
C PHE A 395 -6.80 -22.35 -11.32
N THR A 396 -6.95 -23.39 -12.14
CA THR A 396 -6.55 -23.39 -13.56
C THR A 396 -7.76 -23.59 -14.46
N LEU A 397 -7.89 -22.77 -15.50
CA LEU A 397 -8.81 -23.06 -16.61
C LEU A 397 -8.06 -23.84 -17.68
N LEU A 398 -8.36 -25.12 -17.84
CA LEU A 398 -7.68 -26.02 -18.76
C LEU A 398 -8.13 -25.82 -20.22
N ASN A 399 -7.33 -26.32 -21.17
CA ASN A 399 -7.63 -26.26 -22.61
C ASN A 399 -8.79 -27.17 -23.04
N ASP A 400 -9.28 -28.04 -22.16
CA ASP A 400 -10.47 -28.86 -22.38
C ASP A 400 -11.76 -28.21 -21.83
N GLY A 401 -11.66 -26.95 -21.36
CA GLY A 401 -12.79 -26.21 -20.80
C GLY A 401 -13.12 -26.55 -19.36
N ASN A 402 -12.34 -27.41 -18.71
CA ASN A 402 -12.52 -27.69 -17.30
C ASN A 402 -11.83 -26.63 -16.43
N LEU A 403 -12.54 -26.13 -15.41
CA LEU A 403 -12.00 -25.25 -14.39
C LEU A 403 -11.68 -26.09 -13.16
N VAL A 404 -10.41 -26.15 -12.77
CA VAL A 404 -9.92 -27.13 -11.80
C VAL A 404 -9.08 -26.47 -10.73
N LEU A 405 -9.35 -26.81 -9.47
CA LEU A 405 -8.47 -26.49 -8.35
C LEU A 405 -7.56 -27.69 -8.04
N TYR A 406 -6.26 -27.50 -8.20
CA TYR A 406 -5.23 -28.46 -7.82
C TYR A 406 -4.60 -28.09 -6.49
N GLN A 407 -4.28 -29.08 -5.68
CA GLN A 407 -3.47 -28.92 -4.46
C GLN A 407 -2.53 -30.12 -4.35
N ALA A 408 -1.22 -29.85 -4.28
CA ALA A 408 -0.17 -30.88 -4.32
C ALA A 408 -0.34 -31.88 -5.49
N GLY A 409 -0.69 -31.38 -6.69
CA GLY A 409 -0.92 -32.19 -7.90
C GLY A 409 -2.22 -32.98 -7.93
N MET A 410 -3.03 -32.96 -6.87
CA MET A 410 -4.32 -33.64 -6.82
C MET A 410 -5.46 -32.67 -7.12
N VAL A 411 -6.45 -33.14 -7.88
CA VAL A 411 -7.72 -32.41 -8.08
C VAL A 411 -8.47 -32.37 -6.75
N LYS A 412 -8.81 -31.16 -6.29
CA LYS A 412 -9.64 -30.93 -5.10
C LYS A 412 -11.05 -30.49 -5.44
N TRP A 413 -11.21 -29.81 -6.57
CA TRP A 413 -12.50 -29.39 -7.11
C TRP A 413 -12.41 -29.25 -8.63
N SER A 414 -13.51 -29.51 -9.33
CA SER A 414 -13.64 -29.35 -10.78
C SER A 414 -15.04 -28.79 -11.09
N SER A 415 -15.15 -28.01 -12.16
CA SER A 415 -16.44 -27.53 -12.68
C SER A 415 -17.22 -28.58 -13.46
N ASP A 416 -16.62 -29.74 -13.77
CA ASP A 416 -17.19 -30.79 -14.62
C ASP A 416 -17.63 -30.30 -16.01
N THR A 417 -17.00 -29.22 -16.50
CA THR A 417 -17.25 -28.63 -17.84
C THR A 417 -16.24 -29.11 -18.88
N CYS A 418 -15.66 -30.29 -18.66
CA CYS A 418 -14.60 -30.82 -19.50
C CYS A 418 -15.04 -31.00 -20.95
N CYS A 419 -14.05 -31.44 -21.71
CA CYS A 419 -14.25 -32.12 -22.98
C CYS A 419 -14.74 -31.17 -24.09
N THR A 420 -14.45 -29.88 -23.91
CA THR A 420 -14.67 -28.80 -24.86
C THR A 420 -13.33 -28.28 -25.37
N ASP A 421 -13.10 -28.22 -26.68
CA ASP A 421 -11.89 -27.56 -27.20
C ASP A 421 -11.89 -26.07 -26.85
N CYS A 422 -11.00 -25.70 -25.94
CA CYS A 422 -10.75 -24.34 -25.48
C CYS A 422 -9.35 -23.84 -25.87
N THR A 423 -8.63 -24.55 -26.75
CA THR A 423 -7.29 -24.12 -27.20
C THR A 423 -7.34 -22.73 -27.83
N ASN A 424 -6.20 -22.03 -27.85
CA ASN A 424 -6.09 -20.66 -28.38
C ASN A 424 -7.01 -19.65 -27.65
N ARG A 425 -7.11 -19.75 -26.31
CA ARG A 425 -7.89 -18.85 -25.45
C ARG A 425 -9.38 -18.78 -25.80
N GLN A 426 -9.96 -19.87 -26.32
CA GLN A 426 -11.37 -19.90 -26.69
C GLN A 426 -12.31 -19.91 -25.49
N CYS A 427 -11.85 -20.36 -24.33
CA CYS A 427 -12.63 -20.31 -23.10
C CYS A 427 -12.14 -19.24 -22.14
N ARG A 428 -13.09 -18.58 -21.48
CA ARG A 428 -12.89 -17.44 -20.60
C ARG A 428 -13.85 -17.51 -19.42
N LEU A 429 -13.31 -17.41 -18.21
CA LEU A 429 -14.03 -17.22 -16.97
C LEU A 429 -14.08 -15.73 -16.63
N THR A 430 -15.28 -15.15 -16.51
CA THR A 430 -15.48 -13.74 -16.17
C THR A 430 -16.86 -13.52 -15.56
N PHE A 431 -17.07 -12.37 -14.93
CA PHE A 431 -18.41 -11.93 -14.53
C PHE A 431 -19.24 -11.47 -15.73
N ASN A 432 -20.54 -11.75 -15.71
CA ASN A 432 -21.51 -11.19 -16.66
C ASN A 432 -22.13 -9.87 -16.15
N SER A 433 -23.02 -9.26 -16.94
CA SER A 433 -23.63 -7.95 -16.63
C SER A 433 -24.55 -7.93 -15.41
N ILE A 434 -24.97 -9.10 -14.91
CA ILE A 434 -25.79 -9.22 -13.71
C ILE A 434 -24.99 -9.73 -12.50
N GLY A 435 -23.67 -9.84 -12.61
CA GLY A 435 -22.78 -10.22 -11.49
C GLY A 435 -22.61 -11.73 -11.27
N GLN A 436 -23.05 -12.60 -12.17
CA GLN A 436 -22.72 -14.02 -12.09
C GLN A 436 -21.32 -14.28 -12.64
N LEU A 437 -20.59 -15.24 -12.07
CA LEU A 437 -19.37 -15.75 -12.67
C LEU A 437 -19.73 -16.79 -13.72
N VAL A 438 -19.23 -16.62 -14.93
CA VAL A 438 -19.61 -17.42 -16.08
C VAL A 438 -18.35 -17.91 -16.77
N LEU A 439 -18.32 -19.21 -17.05
CA LEU A 439 -17.35 -19.85 -17.92
C LEU A 439 -17.94 -19.93 -19.33
N TYR A 440 -17.35 -19.17 -20.24
CA TYR A 440 -17.73 -19.14 -21.64
C TYR A 440 -16.81 -19.99 -22.51
N LYS A 441 -17.35 -20.59 -23.57
CA LYS A 441 -16.64 -20.92 -24.81
C LYS A 441 -17.05 -19.91 -25.88
N ARG A 442 -16.17 -18.99 -26.23
CA ARG A 442 -16.50 -17.81 -27.04
C ARG A 442 -17.69 -17.03 -26.42
N THR A 443 -18.90 -17.25 -26.92
CA THR A 443 -20.15 -16.65 -26.43
C THR A 443 -21.10 -17.66 -25.77
N GLU A 444 -20.83 -18.96 -25.92
CA GLU A 444 -21.64 -20.03 -25.33
C GLU A 444 -21.29 -20.19 -23.84
N ILE A 445 -22.29 -20.42 -22.99
CA ILE A 445 -22.08 -20.64 -21.56
C ILE A 445 -21.87 -22.13 -21.31
N LEU A 446 -20.69 -22.50 -20.79
CA LEU A 446 -20.40 -23.86 -20.33
C LEU A 446 -20.89 -24.08 -18.89
N ALA A 447 -20.65 -23.10 -18.01
CA ALA A 447 -21.14 -23.09 -16.63
C ALA A 447 -21.30 -21.66 -16.12
N LEU A 448 -22.13 -21.52 -15.08
CA LEU A 448 -22.34 -20.25 -14.40
C LEU A 448 -22.63 -20.47 -12.91
N TRP A 449 -22.20 -19.51 -12.09
CA TRP A 449 -22.36 -19.53 -10.65
C TRP A 449 -22.87 -18.19 -10.14
N PRO A 450 -23.89 -18.19 -9.24
CA PRO A 450 -24.73 -19.33 -8.85
C PRO A 450 -25.66 -19.79 -9.99
N PRO A 451 -26.00 -21.11 -10.08
CA PRO A 451 -26.98 -21.60 -11.03
C PRO A 451 -28.40 -21.10 -10.69
N ALA A 452 -29.24 -20.97 -11.73
CA ALA A 452 -30.66 -20.59 -11.64
C ALA A 452 -30.94 -19.31 -10.81
N TYR A 453 -30.10 -18.29 -10.98
CA TYR A 453 -30.33 -16.97 -10.42
C TYR A 453 -30.74 -15.99 -11.51
N THR A 454 -31.85 -15.27 -11.31
CA THR A 454 -32.44 -14.35 -12.30
C THR A 454 -32.40 -12.88 -11.86
N GLY A 455 -32.03 -12.62 -10.60
CA GLY A 455 -31.87 -11.26 -10.07
C GLY A 455 -30.54 -10.62 -10.44
N ASN A 456 -30.46 -9.30 -10.31
CA ASN A 456 -29.19 -8.59 -10.43
C ASN A 456 -28.37 -8.77 -9.14
N LEU A 457 -27.18 -9.36 -9.26
CA LEU A 457 -26.25 -9.61 -8.15
C LEU A 457 -25.32 -8.43 -7.86
N GLY A 458 -25.26 -7.43 -8.74
CA GLY A 458 -24.52 -6.18 -8.53
C GLY A 458 -23.13 -6.40 -7.94
N ASP A 459 -22.92 -5.90 -6.72
CA ASP A 459 -21.68 -5.96 -5.93
C ASP A 459 -21.28 -7.36 -5.40
N SER A 460 -21.82 -8.42 -5.99
CA SER A 460 -21.44 -9.80 -5.68
C SER A 460 -19.95 -10.07 -5.79
N SER A 461 -19.53 -11.17 -5.19
CA SER A 461 -18.13 -11.60 -5.20
C SER A 461 -18.00 -13.10 -5.23
N VAL A 462 -16.88 -13.56 -5.76
CA VAL A 462 -16.40 -14.94 -5.65
C VAL A 462 -15.13 -14.96 -4.81
N ARG A 463 -15.14 -15.73 -3.73
CA ARG A 463 -13.94 -16.07 -2.97
C ARG A 463 -13.41 -17.41 -3.46
N ILE A 464 -12.15 -17.42 -3.87
CA ILE A 464 -11.37 -18.61 -4.23
C ILE A 464 -10.40 -18.90 -3.08
N SER A 465 -10.26 -20.16 -2.69
CA SER A 465 -9.58 -20.59 -1.47
C SER A 465 -8.78 -21.86 -1.71
N ASN A 466 -7.64 -22.02 -1.04
CA ASN A 466 -6.84 -23.25 -1.03
C ASN A 466 -7.35 -24.30 -0.02
N ALA A 467 -8.36 -23.95 0.76
CA ALA A 467 -9.05 -24.83 1.70
C ALA A 467 -10.54 -24.90 1.37
N SER A 468 -11.15 -26.05 1.62
CA SER A 468 -12.61 -26.19 1.56
C SER A 468 -13.24 -25.17 2.51
N THR A 469 -14.30 -24.45 2.16
CA THR A 469 -14.99 -24.35 0.87
C THR A 469 -14.15 -23.59 -0.17
N TYR A 470 -13.81 -24.25 -1.29
CA TYR A 470 -12.86 -23.75 -2.30
C TYR A 470 -13.36 -22.54 -3.11
N LEU A 471 -14.65 -22.56 -3.46
CA LEU A 471 -15.35 -21.45 -4.09
C LEU A 471 -16.57 -21.06 -3.26
N THR A 472 -16.68 -19.78 -2.94
CA THR A 472 -17.84 -19.20 -2.25
C THR A 472 -18.34 -18.00 -3.04
N PHE A 473 -19.63 -18.02 -3.40
CA PHE A 473 -20.29 -16.92 -4.08
C PHE A 473 -21.18 -16.17 -3.10
N SER A 474 -20.95 -14.86 -2.99
CA SER A 474 -21.71 -13.99 -2.10
C SER A 474 -22.39 -12.87 -2.86
N ASP A 475 -23.59 -12.48 -2.44
CA ASP A 475 -24.24 -11.26 -2.92
C ASP A 475 -23.62 -9.99 -2.31
N GLY A 476 -24.11 -8.81 -2.72
CA GLY A 476 -23.63 -7.52 -2.20
C GLY A 476 -23.87 -7.30 -0.69
N ASN A 477 -24.70 -8.12 -0.05
CA ASN A 477 -24.95 -8.10 1.40
C ASN A 477 -24.09 -9.14 2.15
N ASN A 478 -23.13 -9.78 1.46
CA ASN A 478 -22.30 -10.89 1.94
C ASN A 478 -23.10 -12.16 2.30
N SER A 479 -24.33 -12.32 1.82
CA SER A 479 -25.03 -13.61 1.94
C SER A 479 -24.41 -14.61 0.98
N ILE A 480 -24.13 -15.83 1.46
CA ILE A 480 -23.59 -16.90 0.62
C ILE A 480 -24.73 -17.49 -0.20
N ILE A 481 -24.72 -17.23 -1.50
CA ILE A 481 -25.79 -17.64 -2.42
C ILE A 481 -25.46 -18.94 -3.19
N TRP A 482 -24.19 -19.34 -3.19
CA TRP A 482 -23.69 -20.63 -3.67
C TRP A 482 -22.30 -20.93 -3.11
N ALA A 483 -21.98 -22.19 -2.92
CA ALA A 483 -20.68 -22.63 -2.46
C ALA A 483 -20.34 -24.02 -3.04
N SER A 484 -19.05 -24.26 -3.30
CA SER A 484 -18.52 -25.56 -3.74
C SER A 484 -18.73 -26.69 -2.72
N SER A 485 -18.84 -26.33 -1.44
CA SER A 485 -19.24 -27.18 -0.32
C SER A 485 -19.93 -26.31 0.72
N TYR A 486 -20.71 -26.93 1.60
CA TYR A 486 -21.37 -26.23 2.71
C TYR A 486 -20.73 -26.59 4.05
N ASP A 487 -19.42 -26.83 3.99
CA ASP A 487 -18.50 -27.02 5.10
C ASP A 487 -17.86 -25.68 5.46
N PHE A 488 -18.14 -25.21 6.67
CA PHE A 488 -17.62 -23.97 7.22
C PHE A 488 -16.68 -24.26 8.38
N TYR A 489 -15.65 -23.44 8.52
CA TYR A 489 -14.56 -23.62 9.48
C TYR A 489 -14.53 -22.44 10.45
N PRO A 490 -13.76 -22.51 11.54
CA PRO A 490 -13.53 -21.36 12.41
C PRO A 490 -13.18 -20.11 11.59
N SER A 491 -13.64 -18.95 12.07
CA SER A 491 -13.72 -17.66 11.37
C SER A 491 -14.93 -17.48 10.43
N PHE A 492 -15.76 -18.51 10.22
CA PHE A 492 -17.06 -18.34 9.58
C PHE A 492 -17.97 -17.41 10.39
N ARG A 493 -18.64 -16.48 9.71
CA ARG A 493 -19.54 -15.51 10.32
C ARG A 493 -20.77 -15.29 9.45
N LEU A 494 -21.94 -15.20 10.08
CA LEU A 494 -23.16 -14.64 9.48
C LEU A 494 -23.58 -13.41 10.28
N THR A 495 -23.82 -12.31 9.58
CA THR A 495 -24.35 -11.08 10.19
C THR A 495 -25.86 -11.07 10.16
N ASN A 496 -26.47 -10.18 10.93
CA ASN A 496 -27.90 -9.99 10.95
C ASN A 496 -28.46 -9.81 9.52
N ASN A 497 -29.56 -10.50 9.21
CA ASN A 497 -30.22 -10.50 7.90
C ASN A 497 -29.39 -11.03 6.73
N SER A 498 -28.27 -11.72 7.01
CA SER A 498 -27.54 -12.51 6.02
C SER A 498 -27.93 -13.98 6.09
N PHE A 499 -27.71 -14.71 5.01
CA PHE A 499 -28.03 -16.13 4.93
C PHE A 499 -26.98 -16.93 4.15
N VAL A 500 -27.02 -18.24 4.33
CA VAL A 500 -26.43 -19.23 3.42
C VAL A 500 -27.56 -19.93 2.67
N ARG A 501 -27.49 -19.96 1.34
CA ARG A 501 -28.43 -20.67 0.49
C ARG A 501 -27.77 -21.89 -0.13
N GLN A 502 -28.41 -23.04 0.04
CA GLN A 502 -28.04 -24.31 -0.57
C GLN A 502 -29.16 -24.80 -1.48
N MET A 503 -28.81 -25.35 -2.64
CA MET A 503 -29.76 -25.91 -3.61
C MET A 503 -29.58 -27.43 -3.71
N THR A 504 -30.68 -28.17 -3.74
CA THR A 504 -30.70 -29.61 -4.08
C THR A 504 -32.02 -29.93 -4.76
N ASN A 505 -31.99 -30.60 -5.92
CA ASN A 505 -33.18 -31.01 -6.67
C ASN A 505 -34.23 -29.88 -6.83
N ASN A 506 -33.80 -28.71 -7.33
CA ASN A 506 -34.62 -27.50 -7.49
C ASN A 506 -35.25 -26.93 -6.20
N THR A 507 -34.83 -27.41 -5.04
CA THR A 507 -35.29 -26.94 -3.74
C THR A 507 -34.19 -26.12 -3.08
N PHE A 508 -34.57 -25.02 -2.42
CA PHE A 508 -33.61 -24.16 -1.72
C PHE A 508 -33.74 -24.32 -0.21
N LEU A 509 -32.63 -24.46 0.49
CA LEU A 509 -32.56 -24.32 1.93
C LEU A 509 -31.81 -23.04 2.29
N TYR A 510 -32.32 -22.32 3.28
CA TYR A 510 -31.74 -21.07 3.76
C TYR A 510 -31.39 -21.19 5.23
N LEU A 511 -30.11 -21.17 5.58
CA LEU A 511 -29.64 -20.92 6.93
C LEU A 511 -29.56 -19.40 7.14
N ALA A 512 -30.47 -18.82 7.91
CA ALA A 512 -30.60 -17.39 8.06
C ALA A 512 -30.49 -16.95 9.52
N LEU A 513 -29.72 -15.89 9.78
CA LEU A 513 -29.74 -15.18 11.05
C LEU A 513 -30.76 -14.03 10.95
N LEU A 514 -31.88 -14.18 11.64
CA LEU A 514 -33.01 -13.26 11.58
C LEU A 514 -32.82 -12.04 12.50
N ASN A 515 -33.58 -10.97 12.24
CA ASN A 515 -33.56 -9.71 13.02
C ASN A 515 -33.90 -9.86 14.52
N ASN A 516 -34.52 -10.96 14.92
CA ASN A 516 -34.80 -11.28 16.33
C ASN A 516 -33.69 -12.14 16.97
N GLY A 517 -32.56 -12.32 16.29
CA GLY A 517 -31.39 -13.09 16.75
C GLY A 517 -31.53 -14.58 16.58
N ASN A 518 -32.67 -15.04 16.06
CA ASN A 518 -32.94 -16.45 15.88
C ASN A 518 -32.21 -16.95 14.63
N LEU A 519 -31.42 -18.02 14.78
CA LEU A 519 -30.89 -18.77 13.66
C LEU A 519 -31.95 -19.77 13.22
N ALA A 520 -32.28 -19.78 11.94
CA ALA A 520 -33.37 -20.59 11.40
C ALA A 520 -33.01 -21.17 10.04
N ILE A 521 -33.58 -22.34 9.76
CA ILE A 521 -33.46 -23.01 8.47
C ILE A 521 -34.84 -23.03 7.81
N TYR A 522 -34.96 -22.39 6.66
CA TYR A 522 -36.19 -22.33 5.89
C TYR A 522 -36.07 -23.10 4.57
N LEU A 523 -37.17 -23.71 4.17
CA LEU A 523 -37.34 -24.29 2.84
C LEU A 523 -37.91 -23.24 1.87
N ASN A 524 -37.28 -23.08 0.71
CA ASN A 524 -37.64 -22.24 -0.44
C ASN A 524 -37.70 -20.72 -0.22
N ALA A 525 -38.14 -20.23 0.94
CA ALA A 525 -38.20 -18.80 1.22
C ALA A 525 -38.04 -18.50 2.72
N ILE A 526 -37.19 -17.54 3.05
CA ILE A 526 -36.98 -17.08 4.43
C ILE A 526 -38.28 -16.43 4.93
N GLY A 527 -38.79 -16.89 6.09
CA GLY A 527 -39.95 -16.29 6.78
C GLY A 527 -41.32 -16.67 6.22
N THR A 528 -41.44 -17.00 4.93
CA THR A 528 -42.71 -17.43 4.31
C THR A 528 -42.75 -18.91 3.94
N GLY A 529 -41.59 -19.54 3.78
CA GLY A 529 -41.48 -20.97 3.53
C GLY A 529 -41.55 -21.82 4.80
N PRO A 530 -41.65 -23.15 4.68
CA PRO A 530 -41.61 -24.06 5.82
C PRO A 530 -40.35 -23.86 6.69
N LEU A 531 -40.53 -23.67 8.00
CA LEU A 531 -39.45 -23.65 8.98
C LEU A 531 -39.05 -25.09 9.30
N LEU A 532 -37.80 -25.44 9.00
CA LEU A 532 -37.26 -26.79 9.18
C LEU A 532 -36.57 -26.97 10.54
N TRP A 533 -35.88 -25.93 11.02
CA TRP A 533 -35.21 -25.92 12.31
C TRP A 533 -34.96 -24.49 12.79
N SER A 534 -34.89 -24.28 14.11
CA SER A 534 -34.52 -22.99 14.69
C SER A 534 -33.92 -23.12 16.09
N THR A 535 -33.07 -22.16 16.48
CA THR A 535 -32.63 -21.98 17.87
C THR A 535 -33.76 -21.63 18.85
N SER A 536 -34.95 -21.26 18.35
CA SER A 536 -36.17 -20.98 19.13
C SER A 536 -35.98 -19.89 20.20
N LEU A 537 -35.16 -18.87 19.91
CA LEU A 537 -34.94 -17.74 20.80
C LEU A 537 -36.19 -16.84 20.86
N SER A 538 -36.72 -16.61 22.06
CA SER A 538 -37.87 -15.72 22.32
C SER A 538 -37.45 -14.49 23.14
N GLY A 539 -37.98 -13.31 22.79
CA GLY A 539 -37.80 -12.09 23.59
C GLY A 539 -36.39 -11.48 23.56
N LYS A 540 -35.56 -11.84 22.58
CA LYS A 540 -34.23 -11.26 22.35
C LYS A 540 -34.32 -10.23 21.22
N THR A 541 -33.57 -9.14 21.34
CA THR A 541 -33.51 -8.07 20.34
C THR A 541 -32.09 -7.94 19.78
N CYS A 542 -32.00 -7.65 18.49
CA CYS A 542 -30.76 -7.38 17.76
C CYS A 542 -30.78 -5.95 17.21
N ASN A 543 -31.09 -4.99 18.06
CA ASN A 543 -31.27 -3.59 17.65
C ASN A 543 -29.95 -2.97 17.16
N ASN A 544 -28.81 -3.43 17.69
CA ASN A 544 -27.47 -3.02 17.26
C ASN A 544 -26.77 -4.08 16.37
N GLY A 545 -27.53 -5.09 15.91
CA GLY A 545 -27.06 -6.13 15.00
C GLY A 545 -26.49 -7.36 15.71
N CYS A 546 -27.13 -8.51 15.50
CA CYS A 546 -26.60 -9.81 15.92
C CYS A 546 -25.65 -10.40 14.88
N PHE A 547 -24.79 -11.31 15.33
CA PHE A 547 -23.97 -12.12 14.42
C PHE A 547 -23.76 -13.52 14.99
N LEU A 548 -23.71 -14.49 14.10
CA LEU A 548 -23.23 -15.84 14.38
C LEU A 548 -21.75 -15.90 14.04
N SER A 549 -20.96 -16.53 14.90
CA SER A 549 -19.54 -16.77 14.69
C SER A 549 -19.21 -18.22 15.01
N PHE A 550 -18.52 -18.90 14.08
CA PHE A 550 -17.77 -20.11 14.40
C PHE A 550 -16.37 -19.66 14.87
N GLN A 551 -16.12 -19.81 16.16
CA GLN A 551 -14.97 -19.24 16.84
C GLN A 551 -13.75 -20.17 16.77
N GLY A 552 -12.55 -19.60 16.98
CA GLY A 552 -11.28 -20.34 16.95
C GLY A 552 -11.15 -21.40 18.05
N ASP A 553 -11.96 -21.32 19.10
CA ASP A 553 -12.08 -22.34 20.14
C ASP A 553 -13.00 -23.50 19.73
N GLY A 554 -13.57 -23.47 18.52
CA GLY A 554 -14.44 -24.51 18.03
C GLY A 554 -15.90 -24.39 18.46
N ASN A 555 -16.33 -23.30 19.11
CA ASN A 555 -17.74 -23.06 19.41
C ASN A 555 -18.45 -22.27 18.31
N ILE A 556 -19.73 -22.57 18.06
CA ILE A 556 -20.60 -21.69 17.28
C ILE A 556 -21.46 -20.89 18.25
N VAL A 557 -21.38 -19.57 18.13
CA VAL A 557 -22.00 -18.63 19.07
C VAL A 557 -22.77 -17.55 18.32
N ILE A 558 -24.00 -17.29 18.75
CA ILE A 558 -24.77 -16.11 18.35
C ILE A 558 -24.54 -15.03 19.40
N HIS A 559 -23.99 -13.91 18.97
CA HIS A 559 -23.81 -12.71 19.76
C HIS A 559 -24.90 -11.71 19.43
N GLY A 560 -25.44 -11.05 20.45
CA GLY A 560 -26.38 -9.94 20.32
C GLY A 560 -26.00 -8.76 21.22
N ASP A 561 -26.92 -7.81 21.33
CA ASP A 561 -26.67 -6.50 21.97
C ASP A 561 -26.22 -6.59 23.44
N GLN A 562 -26.62 -7.66 24.15
CA GLN A 562 -26.37 -7.86 25.58
C GLN A 562 -25.45 -9.06 25.85
N GLY A 563 -24.68 -9.50 24.84
CA GLY A 563 -23.76 -10.64 24.92
C GLY A 563 -24.25 -11.88 24.18
N VAL A 564 -23.85 -13.06 24.66
CA VAL A 564 -24.16 -14.33 24.01
C VAL A 564 -25.65 -14.67 24.12
N LEU A 565 -26.29 -14.91 22.98
CA LEU A 565 -27.71 -15.30 22.89
C LEU A 565 -27.88 -16.82 22.88
N TRP A 566 -26.95 -17.53 22.23
CA TRP A 566 -26.98 -18.96 22.05
C TRP A 566 -25.59 -19.49 21.70
N ALA A 567 -25.28 -20.72 22.10
CA ALA A 567 -24.04 -21.39 21.72
C ALA A 567 -24.25 -22.90 21.60
N THR A 568 -23.44 -23.55 20.75
CA THR A 568 -23.45 -25.02 20.61
C THR A 568 -22.80 -25.75 21.79
N GLY A 569 -21.87 -25.11 22.49
CA GLY A 569 -21.09 -25.73 23.57
C GLY A 569 -20.04 -26.75 23.08
N THR A 570 -19.55 -26.56 21.85
CA THR A 570 -18.64 -27.52 21.18
C THR A 570 -17.16 -27.21 21.38
N ASN A 571 -16.82 -26.13 22.08
CA ASN A 571 -15.46 -25.83 22.48
C ASN A 571 -14.91 -26.87 23.49
N PRO A 572 -13.61 -27.20 23.44
CA PRO A 572 -12.59 -26.71 22.51
C PRO A 572 -12.51 -27.53 21.20
N SER A 573 -13.51 -28.38 20.92
CA SER A 573 -13.36 -29.53 20.03
C SER A 573 -13.96 -29.36 18.63
N GLY A 574 -14.80 -28.35 18.40
CA GLY A 574 -15.41 -28.13 17.08
C GLY A 574 -14.40 -27.66 16.04
N THR A 575 -14.45 -28.26 14.85
CA THR A 575 -13.52 -27.95 13.75
C THR A 575 -14.21 -27.69 12.42
N LYS A 576 -15.43 -28.19 12.24
CA LYS A 576 -16.20 -28.04 10.99
C LYS A 576 -17.69 -27.98 11.28
N LEU A 577 -18.37 -26.98 10.73
CA LEU A 577 -19.82 -26.84 10.66
C LEU A 577 -20.27 -27.29 9.27
N MET A 578 -21.17 -28.26 9.21
CA MET A 578 -21.77 -28.73 7.97
C MET A 578 -23.24 -28.30 7.90
N PHE A 579 -23.64 -27.70 6.77
CA PHE A 579 -25.03 -27.44 6.42
C PHE A 579 -25.51 -28.47 5.39
N ASN A 580 -26.46 -29.32 5.78
CA ASN A 580 -27.00 -30.42 5.02
C ASN A 580 -28.38 -30.09 4.44
N THR A 581 -28.77 -30.79 3.38
CA THR A 581 -30.13 -30.72 2.80
C THR A 581 -31.10 -31.73 3.41
N ILE A 582 -30.62 -32.59 4.31
CA ILE A 582 -31.38 -33.60 5.03
C ILE A 582 -31.14 -33.47 6.53
N VAL A 583 -32.06 -34.01 7.34
CA VAL A 583 -31.93 -34.04 8.80
C VAL A 583 -30.77 -34.97 9.21
N PRO A 584 -29.89 -34.58 10.15
CA PRO A 584 -29.83 -33.26 10.77
C PRO A 584 -29.22 -32.19 9.84
N TYR A 585 -29.93 -31.06 9.71
CA TYR A 585 -29.59 -29.98 8.78
C TYR A 585 -28.30 -29.24 9.14
N LEU A 586 -27.95 -29.14 10.42
CA LEU A 586 -26.66 -28.61 10.87
C LEU A 586 -25.95 -29.63 11.74
N GLN A 587 -24.65 -29.76 11.55
CA GLN A 587 -23.79 -30.63 12.35
C GLN A 587 -22.46 -29.95 12.63
N VAL A 588 -21.92 -30.11 13.83
CA VAL A 588 -20.55 -29.73 14.19
C VAL A 588 -19.74 -31.00 14.38
N TYR A 589 -18.59 -31.04 13.72
CA TYR A 589 -17.64 -32.14 13.76
C TYR A 589 -16.38 -31.78 14.55
N ASN A 590 -15.80 -32.75 15.25
CA ASN A 590 -14.46 -32.64 15.84
C ASN A 590 -13.35 -32.99 14.82
N SER A 591 -12.08 -32.89 15.23
CA SER A 591 -10.93 -33.24 14.38
C SER A 591 -10.84 -34.71 13.98
N SER A 592 -11.54 -35.60 14.69
CA SER A 592 -11.68 -37.03 14.36
C SER A 592 -12.85 -37.30 13.41
N ASN A 593 -13.52 -36.25 12.92
CA ASN A 593 -14.73 -36.34 12.08
C ASN A 593 -15.95 -36.96 12.81
N ASP A 594 -16.00 -36.90 14.14
CA ASP A 594 -17.20 -37.27 14.90
C ASP A 594 -18.16 -36.08 15.04
N VAL A 595 -19.47 -36.33 14.93
CA VAL A 595 -20.51 -35.33 15.19
C VAL A 595 -20.61 -35.09 16.70
N ILE A 596 -20.32 -33.88 17.15
CA ILE A 596 -20.36 -33.46 18.55
C ILE A 596 -21.53 -32.53 18.89
N TRP A 597 -22.20 -31.99 17.87
CA TRP A 597 -23.47 -31.27 18.01
C TRP A 597 -24.26 -31.38 16.70
N TYR A 598 -25.59 -31.39 16.77
CA TYR A 598 -26.43 -31.37 15.59
C TYR A 598 -27.79 -30.71 15.87
N SER A 599 -28.40 -30.16 14.81
CA SER A 599 -29.77 -29.63 14.85
C SER A 599 -30.76 -30.78 15.03
N LYS A 600 -31.31 -30.91 16.24
CA LYS A 600 -32.36 -31.89 16.56
C LYS A 600 -33.69 -31.57 15.90
#